data_AF-A0AAD7NV96-F1
#
_entry.id   AF-A0AAD7NV96-F1
#
_cell.length_a   1.000
_cell.length_b   1.000
_cell.length_c   1.000
_cell.angle_alpha   90.00
_cell.angle_beta   90.00
_cell.angle_gamma   90.00
#
_symmetry.space_group_name_H-M   'P 1'
#
loop_
_entity.id
_entity.type
_entity.pdbx_description
1 polymer ?
#
loop_
_entity_poly.entity_id
_entity_poly.type
_entity_poly.pdbx_seq_one_letter_code
_entity_poly.pdbx_strand_id
1 'polypeptide(L)'
;MVLEGCAGGTGWNTAVRRWTELERAYGFETSVSTDPCLDGTKLTFVHSRALPTEGRRAAVAKWTEWGRKPDKPPTVELESIKADWKKWWVALAPEWHQKNDVGELVQGGQGLWGDLVHPGANGILMVLLVLVWWREKEESASESWLAAVRDVGWVLDELLAEAEIR
;
A
#
# COMPACT_ATOMS: atom_id res chain seq x y z
N MET A 1 -0.69 -1.77 -18.00
CA MET A 1 -1.16 -0.80 -16.99
C MET A 1 -0.04 0.19 -16.78
N VAL A 2 -0.11 1.32 -17.48
CA VAL A 2 0.91 2.37 -17.44
C VAL A 2 0.52 3.29 -16.30
N LEU A 3 1.23 3.20 -15.16
CA LEU A 3 1.04 4.07 -13.99
C LEU A 3 1.48 5.52 -14.26
N GLU A 4 1.95 5.81 -15.47
CA GLU A 4 2.58 7.10 -15.86
C GLU A 4 1.58 8.13 -16.45
N GLY A 5 0.31 7.77 -16.61
CA GLY A 5 -0.61 8.51 -17.49
C GLY A 5 -1.27 9.78 -16.94
N CYS A 6 -1.35 10.00 -15.63
CA CYS A 6 -2.32 10.99 -15.08
C CYS A 6 -1.78 12.03 -14.08
N ALA A 7 -0.46 12.09 -13.84
CA ALA A 7 0.10 12.92 -12.76
C ALA A 7 1.31 13.75 -13.19
N GLY A 8 1.14 14.61 -14.19
CA GLY A 8 2.16 15.61 -14.53
C GLY A 8 2.37 16.61 -13.39
N GLY A 9 3.35 16.36 -12.51
CA GLY A 9 3.91 17.33 -11.56
C GLY A 9 3.60 17.13 -10.07
N THR A 10 2.87 16.09 -9.67
CA THR A 10 2.52 15.83 -8.25
C THR A 10 3.41 14.75 -7.64
N GLY A 11 3.54 14.72 -6.31
CA GLY A 11 4.32 13.71 -5.57
C GLY A 11 3.98 12.24 -5.89
N TRP A 12 2.91 11.98 -6.64
CA TRP A 12 2.51 10.68 -7.15
C TRP A 12 3.56 10.01 -8.04
N ASN A 13 4.10 10.69 -9.06
CA ASN A 13 5.10 10.09 -9.94
C ASN A 13 6.35 9.71 -9.15
N THR A 14 6.72 10.55 -8.20
CA THR A 14 7.81 10.29 -7.26
C THR A 14 7.50 9.06 -6.40
N ALA A 15 6.29 8.94 -5.86
CA ALA A 15 5.87 7.78 -5.07
C ALA A 15 5.90 6.48 -5.90
N VAL A 16 5.37 6.47 -7.12
CA VAL A 16 5.40 5.29 -8.00
C VAL A 16 6.84 4.89 -8.36
N ARG A 17 7.70 5.87 -8.63
CA ARG A 17 9.12 5.61 -8.90
C ARG A 17 9.81 5.00 -7.68
N ARG A 18 9.62 5.56 -6.49
CA ARG A 18 10.19 5.05 -5.22
C ARG A 18 9.72 3.64 -4.91
N TRP A 19 8.43 3.36 -5.11
CA TRP A 19 7.92 1.99 -4.98
C TRP A 19 8.62 1.03 -5.96
N THR A 20 8.84 1.44 -7.21
CA THR A 20 9.54 0.61 -8.20
C THR A 20 11.00 0.35 -7.81
N GLU A 21 11.68 1.36 -7.27
CA GLU A 21 13.06 1.25 -6.75
C GLU A 21 13.12 0.33 -5.52
N LEU A 22 12.17 0.46 -4.60
CA LEU A 22 12.03 -0.41 -3.42
C LEU A 22 11.82 -1.88 -3.84
N GLU A 23 10.85 -2.17 -4.70
CA GLU A 23 10.60 -3.55 -5.16
C GLU A 23 11.81 -4.14 -5.90
N ARG A 24 12.55 -3.31 -6.65
CA ARG A 24 13.81 -3.75 -7.29
C ARG A 24 14.87 -4.11 -6.25
N ALA A 25 15.02 -3.34 -5.18
CA ALA A 25 15.94 -3.65 -4.08
C ALA A 25 15.59 -5.00 -3.42
N TYR A 26 14.31 -5.33 -3.35
CA TYR A 26 13.81 -6.62 -2.87
C TYR A 26 13.70 -7.72 -3.95
N GLY A 27 14.26 -7.51 -5.15
CA GLY A 27 14.27 -8.53 -6.21
C GLY A 27 12.89 -8.90 -6.77
N PHE A 28 11.87 -8.07 -6.56
CA PHE A 28 10.46 -8.36 -6.87
C PHE A 28 9.96 -9.68 -6.25
N GLU A 29 10.55 -10.09 -5.13
CA GLU A 29 10.12 -11.30 -4.43
C GLU A 29 8.66 -11.14 -3.99
N THR A 30 7.77 -11.94 -4.57
CA THR A 30 6.44 -12.09 -4.02
C THR A 30 6.55 -12.80 -2.69
N SER A 31 5.84 -12.31 -1.67
CA SER A 31 5.77 -12.84 -0.30
C SER A 31 5.18 -14.27 -0.20
N VAL A 32 5.80 -15.21 -0.91
CA VAL A 32 5.54 -16.65 -0.89
C VAL A 32 6.66 -17.24 -0.04
N SER A 33 6.42 -17.34 1.26
CA SER A 33 7.29 -18.08 2.16
C SER A 33 7.29 -19.54 1.70
N THR A 34 8.36 -20.00 1.06
CA THR A 34 8.59 -21.43 0.81
C THR A 34 9.21 -22.13 2.02
N ASP A 35 9.54 -21.39 3.09
CA ASP A 35 10.16 -21.95 4.28
C ASP A 35 9.15 -22.82 5.05
N PRO A 36 9.39 -24.14 5.17
CA PRO A 36 8.55 -25.00 5.99
C PRO A 36 8.83 -24.69 7.47
N CYS A 37 7.82 -24.23 8.21
CA CYS A 37 7.90 -24.17 9.67
C CYS A 37 7.49 -25.54 10.23
N LEU A 38 8.34 -26.13 11.06
CA LEU A 38 8.10 -27.41 11.72
C LEU A 38 7.42 -27.13 13.07
N ASP A 39 6.09 -27.23 13.12
CA ASP A 39 5.36 -27.43 14.37
C ASP A 39 5.04 -28.91 14.52
N GLY A 40 5.87 -29.60 15.31
CA GLY A 40 5.60 -30.83 16.06
C GLY A 40 5.14 -32.10 15.34
N THR A 41 4.39 -32.05 14.24
CA THR A 41 3.86 -33.23 13.54
C THR A 41 3.25 -32.94 12.15
N LYS A 42 3.25 -31.70 11.64
CA LYS A 42 2.66 -31.41 10.31
C LYS A 42 3.42 -30.31 9.55
N LEU A 43 3.82 -30.61 8.31
CA LEU A 43 4.25 -29.58 7.36
C LEU A 43 3.04 -28.69 7.03
N THR A 44 3.04 -27.46 7.54
CA THR A 44 2.06 -26.44 7.16
C THR A 44 2.73 -25.39 6.29
N PHE A 45 2.27 -25.26 5.05
CA PHE A 45 2.60 -24.10 4.21
C PHE A 45 1.86 -22.89 4.78
N VAL A 46 2.59 -21.96 5.40
CA VAL A 46 2.02 -20.69 5.86
C VAL A 46 1.72 -19.87 4.60
N HIS A 47 0.43 -19.77 4.26
CA HIS A 47 0.00 -19.03 3.09
C HIS A 47 0.13 -17.53 3.36
N SER A 48 1.12 -16.93 2.70
CA SER A 48 1.34 -15.48 2.51
C SER A 48 1.70 -14.66 3.76
N ARG A 49 2.89 -14.05 3.72
CA ARG A 49 3.24 -12.87 4.54
C ARG A 49 2.55 -11.61 3.96
N ALA A 50 1.26 -11.71 3.67
CA ALA A 50 0.47 -10.61 3.12
C ALA A 50 0.07 -9.65 4.24
N LEU A 51 0.05 -8.35 3.94
CA LEU A 51 -0.45 -7.33 4.87
C LEU A 51 -1.86 -7.69 5.41
N PRO A 52 -2.21 -7.25 6.64
CA PRO A 52 -3.52 -7.46 7.22
C PRO A 52 -4.66 -7.16 6.24
N THR A 53 -5.60 -8.09 6.15
CA THR A 53 -6.77 -7.99 5.25
C THR A 53 -7.96 -7.26 5.90
N GLU A 54 -7.85 -6.91 7.18
CA GLU A 54 -8.81 -6.08 7.91
C GLU A 54 -8.86 -4.67 7.29
N GLY A 55 -10.03 -4.15 6.94
CA GLY A 55 -10.18 -2.83 6.29
C GLY A 55 -9.99 -2.83 4.76
N ARG A 56 -9.31 -3.82 4.18
CA ARG A 56 -9.11 -4.02 2.73
C ARG A 56 -10.42 -4.27 1.93
N ARG A 57 -11.56 -4.48 2.61
CA ARG A 57 -12.49 -5.57 2.26
C ARG A 57 -13.54 -5.30 1.18
N ALA A 58 -13.81 -4.08 0.73
CA ALA A 58 -14.81 -3.88 -0.32
C ALA A 58 -14.19 -3.83 -1.73
N ALA A 59 -13.45 -2.76 -2.02
CA ALA A 59 -12.91 -2.49 -3.35
C ALA A 59 -11.88 -3.54 -3.80
N VAL A 60 -10.92 -3.84 -2.93
CA VAL A 60 -9.82 -4.76 -3.24
C VAL A 60 -10.26 -6.22 -3.22
N ALA A 61 -11.20 -6.61 -2.34
CA ALA A 61 -11.73 -7.98 -2.33
C ALA A 61 -12.47 -8.27 -3.64
N LYS A 62 -13.36 -7.36 -4.07
CA LYS A 62 -14.09 -7.46 -5.34
C LYS A 62 -13.15 -7.47 -6.55
N TRP A 63 -12.10 -6.65 -6.55
CA TRP A 63 -11.09 -6.67 -7.61
C TRP A 63 -10.26 -7.96 -7.65
N THR A 64 -9.91 -8.49 -6.47
CA THR A 64 -9.21 -9.78 -6.34
C THR A 64 -10.09 -10.93 -6.84
N GLU A 65 -11.37 -10.94 -6.46
CA GLU A 65 -12.38 -11.90 -6.93
C GLU A 65 -12.54 -11.88 -8.45
N TRP A 66 -12.41 -10.71 -9.07
CA TRP A 66 -12.48 -10.55 -10.53
C TRP A 66 -11.18 -10.94 -11.27
N GLY A 67 -10.21 -11.51 -10.56
CA GLY A 67 -8.95 -11.95 -11.13
C GLY A 67 -7.95 -10.81 -11.37
N ARG A 68 -8.04 -9.71 -10.59
CA ARG A 68 -7.10 -8.58 -10.64
C ARG A 68 -7.04 -7.90 -12.03
N LYS A 69 -8.19 -7.84 -12.71
CA LYS A 69 -8.29 -7.27 -14.05
C LYS A 69 -8.02 -5.74 -14.01
N PRO A 70 -6.97 -5.24 -14.69
CA PRO A 70 -6.57 -3.83 -14.62
C PRO A 70 -7.63 -2.85 -15.12
N ASP A 71 -8.48 -3.32 -16.04
CA ASP A 71 -9.47 -2.56 -16.80
C ASP A 71 -10.84 -2.48 -16.09
N LYS A 72 -10.98 -3.04 -14.90
CA LYS A 72 -12.24 -3.06 -14.14
C LYS A 72 -12.06 -2.51 -12.73
N PRO A 73 -12.03 -1.17 -12.57
CA PRO A 73 -12.10 -0.59 -11.23
C PRO A 73 -13.42 -1.04 -10.56
N PRO A 74 -13.40 -1.29 -9.24
CA PRO A 74 -14.59 -1.72 -8.53
C PRO A 74 -15.65 -0.60 -8.57
N THR A 75 -16.91 -0.97 -8.85
CA THR A 75 -18.08 -0.08 -8.72
C THR A 75 -18.36 0.19 -7.25
N VAL A 76 -17.55 1.06 -6.66
CA VAL A 76 -17.63 1.51 -5.26
C VAL A 76 -17.69 3.04 -5.28
N GLU A 77 -18.50 3.63 -4.40
CA GLU A 77 -18.62 5.08 -4.29
C GLU A 77 -17.32 5.72 -3.81
N LEU A 78 -17.05 6.95 -4.26
CA LEU A 78 -15.81 7.68 -3.92
C LEU A 78 -15.60 7.77 -2.41
N GLU A 79 -16.64 8.14 -1.65
CA GLU A 79 -16.55 8.29 -0.20
C GLU A 79 -16.28 6.96 0.52
N SER A 80 -16.79 5.84 0.00
CA SER A 80 -16.44 4.52 0.50
C SER A 80 -14.97 4.18 0.25
N ILE A 81 -14.44 4.50 -0.94
CA ILE A 81 -13.01 4.29 -1.25
C ILE A 81 -12.14 5.10 -0.29
N LYS A 82 -12.48 6.38 -0.06
CA LYS A 82 -11.75 7.25 0.88
C LYS A 82 -11.73 6.68 2.29
N ALA A 83 -12.91 6.34 2.83
CA ALA A 83 -13.05 5.85 4.19
C ALA A 83 -12.32 4.51 4.39
N ASP A 84 -12.50 3.56 3.48
CA ASP A 84 -11.86 2.26 3.53
C ASP A 84 -10.34 2.39 3.42
N TRP A 85 -9.85 3.23 2.49
CA TRP A 85 -8.42 3.46 2.31
C TRP A 85 -7.78 4.07 3.55
N LYS A 86 -8.36 5.15 4.11
CA LYS A 86 -7.82 5.81 5.30
C LYS A 86 -7.78 4.87 6.50
N LYS A 87 -8.88 4.13 6.72
CA LYS A 87 -8.97 3.14 7.80
C LYS A 87 -7.90 2.06 7.65
N TRP A 88 -7.71 1.56 6.43
CA TRP A 88 -6.72 0.53 6.15
C TRP A 88 -5.29 1.05 6.32
N TRP A 89 -4.98 2.23 5.77
CA TRP A 89 -3.67 2.85 5.88
C TRP A 89 -3.27 3.10 7.34
N VAL A 90 -4.20 3.60 8.16
CA VAL A 90 -4.02 3.75 9.61
C VAL A 90 -3.76 2.42 10.31
N ALA A 91 -4.39 1.33 9.87
CA ALA A 91 -4.21 0.01 10.47
C ALA A 91 -2.90 -0.68 10.06
N LEU A 92 -2.32 -0.29 8.92
CA LEU A 92 -1.02 -0.78 8.46
C LEU A 92 0.14 -0.05 9.12
N ALA A 93 -0.04 1.23 9.45
CA ALA A 93 1.02 2.01 10.04
C ALA A 93 1.33 1.56 11.48
N PRO A 94 2.61 1.56 11.85
CA PRO A 94 3.01 1.28 13.22
C PRO A 94 2.50 2.36 14.18
N GLU A 95 2.34 2.00 15.45
CA GLU A 95 1.77 2.89 16.48
C GLU A 95 2.52 4.23 16.63
N TRP A 96 3.82 4.24 16.32
CA TRP A 96 4.66 5.43 16.41
C TRP A 96 4.44 6.44 15.25
N HIS A 97 3.76 6.05 14.17
CA HIS A 97 3.49 6.93 13.03
C HIS A 97 2.47 8.01 13.44
N GLN A 98 2.85 9.28 13.27
CA GLN A 98 2.05 10.41 13.71
C GLN A 98 0.69 10.51 13.01
N LYS A 99 -0.29 11.01 13.76
CA LYS A 99 -1.65 11.29 13.28
C LYS A 99 -2.00 12.75 13.55
N ASN A 100 -2.76 13.36 12.64
CA ASN A 100 -3.34 14.68 12.86
C ASN A 100 -4.58 14.62 13.78
N ASP A 101 -5.18 15.78 14.05
CA ASP A 101 -6.34 15.92 14.94
C ASP A 101 -7.59 15.14 14.48
N VAL A 102 -7.66 14.77 13.19
CA VAL A 102 -8.75 13.98 12.61
C VAL A 102 -8.40 12.50 12.46
N GLY A 103 -7.26 12.07 13.01
CA GLY A 103 -6.83 10.67 13.05
C GLY A 103 -6.22 10.14 11.75
N GLU A 104 -5.89 11.02 10.80
CA GLU A 104 -5.20 10.67 9.56
C GLU A 104 -3.69 10.67 9.78
N LEU A 105 -2.99 9.76 9.11
CA LEU A 105 -1.54 9.69 9.18
C LEU A 105 -0.91 10.92 8.52
N VAL A 106 0.14 11.40 9.17
CA VAL A 106 0.98 12.50 8.70
C VAL A 106 2.44 12.15 8.92
N GLN A 107 3.29 12.71 8.06
CA GLN A 107 4.73 12.51 8.10
C GLN A 107 5.29 12.83 9.50
N GLY A 108 5.86 11.82 10.15
CA GLY A 108 6.51 11.99 11.44
C GLY A 108 6.43 10.75 12.34
N GLY A 109 7.21 10.81 13.43
CA GLY A 109 7.46 9.68 14.30
C GLY A 109 8.76 8.96 13.94
N GLN A 110 9.20 8.06 14.82
CA GLN A 110 10.42 7.26 14.63
C GLN A 110 10.22 5.87 15.24
N GLY A 111 10.66 4.85 14.52
CA GLY A 111 10.62 3.46 14.97
C GLY A 111 10.82 2.49 13.81
N LEU A 112 10.68 1.19 14.06
CA LEU A 112 10.75 0.19 13.01
C LEU A 112 9.42 0.11 12.26
N TRP A 113 9.47 0.08 10.93
CA TRP A 113 8.28 -0.01 10.06
C TRP A 113 7.53 -1.34 10.13
N GLY A 114 8.13 -2.38 10.71
CA GLY A 114 7.46 -3.66 10.99
C GLY A 114 6.88 -4.30 9.72
N ASP A 115 5.57 -4.53 9.71
CA ASP A 115 4.86 -5.22 8.63
C ASP A 115 4.93 -4.49 7.27
N LEU A 116 5.21 -3.17 7.27
CA LEU A 116 5.39 -2.39 6.04
C LEU A 116 6.71 -2.67 5.33
N VAL A 117 7.68 -3.32 5.99
CA VAL A 117 8.99 -3.71 5.42
C VAL A 117 8.88 -4.93 4.50
N HIS A 118 7.70 -5.55 4.38
CA HIS A 118 7.52 -6.77 3.60
C HIS A 118 7.20 -6.46 2.12
N PRO A 119 8.15 -6.66 1.19
CA PRO A 119 7.93 -6.45 -0.24
C PRO A 119 6.94 -7.45 -0.84
N GLY A 120 6.36 -7.09 -1.99
CA GLY A 120 5.62 -8.01 -2.84
C GLY A 120 4.17 -7.62 -3.16
N ALA A 121 3.51 -8.47 -3.95
CA ALA A 121 2.24 -8.21 -4.64
C ALA A 121 1.02 -7.87 -3.75
N ASN A 122 1.12 -8.03 -2.43
CA ASN A 122 0.05 -7.67 -1.47
C ASN A 122 0.45 -6.51 -0.53
N GLY A 123 1.58 -5.84 -0.79
CA GLY A 123 2.15 -4.75 -0.01
C GLY A 123 1.71 -3.35 -0.47
N ILE A 124 2.65 -2.41 -0.56
CA ILE A 124 2.43 -1.00 -0.94
C ILE A 124 1.79 -0.83 -2.33
N LEU A 125 2.00 -1.77 -3.26
CA LEU A 125 1.35 -1.73 -4.57
C LEU A 125 -0.19 -1.63 -4.45
N MET A 126 -0.77 -2.33 -3.48
CA MET A 126 -2.22 -2.30 -3.26
C MET A 126 -2.68 -0.95 -2.69
N VAL A 127 -1.84 -0.31 -1.87
CA VAL A 127 -2.07 1.04 -1.35
C VAL A 127 -2.09 2.05 -2.50
N LEU A 128 -1.11 1.97 -3.40
CA LEU A 128 -1.02 2.81 -4.59
C LEU A 128 -2.21 2.57 -5.55
N LEU A 129 -2.57 1.32 -5.82
CA LEU A 129 -3.69 1.01 -6.71
C LEU A 129 -5.01 1.64 -6.27
N VAL A 130 -5.32 1.61 -4.98
CA VAL A 130 -6.55 2.22 -4.46
C VAL A 130 -6.49 3.76 -4.55
N LEU A 131 -5.31 4.37 -4.41
CA LEU A 131 -5.12 5.80 -4.66
C LEU A 131 -5.35 6.18 -6.12
N VAL A 132 -5.03 5.31 -7.08
CA VAL A 132 -5.40 5.51 -8.49
C VAL A 132 -6.92 5.53 -8.64
N TRP A 133 -7.64 4.54 -8.10
CA TRP A 133 -9.10 4.49 -8.18
C TRP A 133 -9.79 5.67 -7.49
N TRP A 134 -9.22 6.13 -6.38
CA TRP A 134 -9.65 7.37 -5.73
C TRP A 134 -9.47 8.53 -6.72
N ARG A 135 -8.25 8.74 -7.25
CA ARG A 135 -7.97 9.86 -8.16
C ARG A 135 -8.88 9.89 -9.39
N GLU A 136 -9.13 8.74 -10.00
CA GLU A 136 -9.96 8.58 -11.20
C GLU A 136 -11.41 9.00 -10.98
N LYS A 137 -11.90 8.93 -9.73
CA LYS A 137 -13.26 9.33 -9.37
C LYS A 137 -13.38 10.81 -8.97
N GLU A 138 -12.26 11.54 -8.89
CA GLU A 138 -12.25 12.98 -8.58
C GLU A 138 -11.98 13.82 -9.82
N GLU A 139 -12.80 14.85 -10.06
CA GLU A 139 -12.59 15.82 -11.16
C GLU A 139 -11.23 16.52 -11.04
N SER A 140 -10.79 16.81 -9.81
CA SER A 140 -9.49 17.41 -9.49
C SER A 140 -8.93 16.81 -8.21
N ALA A 141 -7.60 16.84 -8.03
CA ALA A 141 -6.96 16.18 -6.90
C ALA A 141 -7.36 16.89 -5.60
N SER A 142 -8.08 16.19 -4.72
CA SER A 142 -8.44 16.74 -3.42
C SER A 142 -7.22 16.87 -2.50
N GLU A 143 -7.27 17.79 -1.54
CA GLU A 143 -6.24 17.88 -0.49
C GLU A 143 -6.09 16.58 0.30
N SER A 144 -7.19 15.85 0.51
CA SER A 144 -7.14 14.53 1.15
C SER A 144 -6.38 13.50 0.33
N TRP A 145 -6.53 13.52 -1.00
CA TRP A 145 -5.76 12.64 -1.87
C TRP A 145 -4.29 13.04 -1.90
N LEU A 146 -4.00 14.34 -1.99
CA LEU A 146 -2.63 14.87 -1.95
C LEU A 146 -1.93 14.54 -0.62
N ALA A 147 -2.63 14.65 0.51
CA ALA A 147 -2.12 14.28 1.82
C ALA A 147 -1.76 12.79 1.89
N ALA A 148 -2.66 11.92 1.40
CA ALA A 148 -2.42 10.49 1.31
C ALA A 148 -1.19 10.16 0.45
N VAL A 149 -1.04 10.81 -0.71
CA VAL A 149 0.12 10.62 -1.59
C VAL A 149 1.42 11.11 -0.95
N ARG A 150 1.39 12.24 -0.23
CA ARG A 150 2.56 12.75 0.51
C ARG A 150 3.00 11.79 1.61
N ASP A 151 2.04 11.24 2.35
CA ASP A 151 2.31 10.32 3.44
C ASP A 151 2.90 9.00 2.93
N VAL A 152 2.25 8.36 1.95
CA VAL A 152 2.77 7.14 1.30
C VAL A 152 4.13 7.38 0.66
N GLY A 153 4.32 8.55 0.04
CA GLY A 153 5.60 8.94 -0.56
C GLY A 153 6.74 9.06 0.46
N TRP A 154 6.45 9.49 1.68
CA TRP A 154 7.42 9.55 2.77
C TRP A 154 7.72 8.16 3.35
N VAL A 155 6.69 7.33 3.57
CA VAL A 155 6.90 5.94 4.00
C VAL A 155 7.80 5.19 3.01
N LEU A 156 7.60 5.39 1.71
CA LEU A 156 8.46 4.81 0.67
C LEU A 156 9.91 5.30 0.72
N ASP A 157 10.14 6.58 1.06
CA ASP A 157 11.50 7.11 1.24
C ASP A 157 12.20 6.43 2.41
N GLU A 158 11.50 6.31 3.54
CA GLU A 158 12.05 5.71 4.76
C GLU A 158 12.34 4.21 4.57
N LEU A 159 11.43 3.48 3.92
CA LEU A 159 11.63 2.07 3.58
C LEU A 159 12.80 1.87 2.60
N LEU A 160 12.96 2.76 1.62
CA LEU A 160 14.08 2.70 0.67
C LEU A 160 15.41 2.97 1.38
N ALA A 161 15.46 3.97 2.25
CA ALA A 161 16.64 4.27 3.05
C ALA A 161 17.04 3.09 3.97
N GLU A 162 16.06 2.39 4.58
CA GLU A 162 16.34 1.17 5.33
C GLU A 162 16.83 0.01 4.44
N ALA A 163 16.36 -0.09 3.20
CA ALA A 163 16.77 -1.14 2.27
C ALA A 163 18.19 -0.95 1.73
N GLU A 164 18.64 0.30 1.51
CA GLU A 164 20.00 0.62 1.05
C GLU A 164 21.09 0.34 2.10
N ILE A 165 20.73 0.25 3.38
CA ILE A 165 21.67 -0.01 4.49
C ILE A 165 21.91 -1.52 4.70
N ARG A 166 21.11 -2.39 4.06
CA ARG A 166 21.21 -3.86 4.17
C ARG A 166 22.19 -4.46 3.17
#